data_AF-A0A975F796-F1
#
_entry.id   AF-A0A975F796-F1
#
_cell.length_a   1.000
_cell.length_b   1.000
_cell.length_c   1.000
_cell.angle_alpha   90.00
_cell.angle_beta   90.00
_cell.angle_gamma   90.00
#
_symmetry.space_group_name_H-M   'P 1'
#
loop_
_entity.id
_entity.type
_entity.pdbx_description
1 polymer ?
#
loop_
_entity_poly.entity_id
_entity_poly.type
_entity_poly.pdbx_seq_one_letter_code
_entity_poly.pdbx_strand_id
1 'polypeptide(L)'
;MLRMTMPAIRVYLFCILLPLLLVGCGKEEGYEIRDGKVIWHSWRGDGLSGTWSEGVLLDDARGFTILQQQGYAKNAESVFYGSRKLDGADAATFELLDQSSGLAKDAKRVYLSGAVIAGADPATFALTGMEYLGKDNKDYYLGTAPLHVRDMSTFKTVKDNTFCSQDSDHCIWAWNKFDYYVGTQATPMVDSNTFQVIQSSYAKDAKQVYFGSTVLAGADAASFQGIGGESGEFAKDAKHVYWNGEVVEGSDAKTFQLLKYRYAKDSKQAYFCYASGSPPLILAGSDAKTFEVIGPSTQGFGYAKDAK
;
A
#
# COMPACT_ATOMS: atom_id res chain seq x y z
N MET A 1 -14.52 -37.87 48.01
CA MET A 1 -14.57 -39.13 47.23
C MET A 1 -15.65 -39.01 46.18
N LEU A 2 -15.36 -39.49 44.96
CA LEU A 2 -16.21 -40.00 43.87
C LEU A 2 -17.74 -39.89 44.04
N ARG A 3 -18.61 -39.69 43.05
CA ARG A 3 -18.54 -39.71 41.58
C ARG A 3 -19.90 -39.18 41.06
N MET A 4 -19.88 -38.72 39.80
CA MET A 4 -21.01 -38.31 38.97
C MET A 4 -22.11 -39.37 38.80
N THR A 5 -23.37 -38.91 38.65
CA THR A 5 -24.40 -39.55 37.80
C THR A 5 -25.37 -38.51 37.20
N MET A 6 -25.19 -38.26 35.89
CA MET A 6 -26.13 -37.95 34.78
C MET A 6 -27.24 -36.86 34.83
N PRO A 7 -27.60 -36.27 33.67
CA PRO A 7 -28.26 -34.96 33.57
C PRO A 7 -29.78 -35.05 33.37
N ALA A 8 -30.49 -34.07 33.92
CA ALA A 8 -31.91 -33.85 33.64
C ALA A 8 -32.11 -33.03 32.36
N ILE A 9 -32.84 -33.64 31.45
CA ILE A 9 -33.42 -33.14 30.21
C ILE A 9 -34.09 -31.77 30.42
N ARG A 10 -33.66 -30.75 29.67
CA ARG A 10 -34.52 -29.61 29.32
C ARG A 10 -34.61 -29.52 27.80
N VAL A 11 -35.77 -29.93 27.32
CA VAL A 11 -36.28 -29.72 25.96
C VAL A 11 -36.28 -28.23 25.68
N TYR A 12 -35.34 -27.77 24.84
CA TYR A 12 -35.55 -26.56 24.06
C TYR A 12 -35.94 -27.01 22.65
N LEU A 13 -37.19 -26.69 22.30
CA LEU A 13 -37.72 -26.74 20.94
C LEU A 13 -36.83 -25.86 20.05
N PHE A 14 -35.79 -26.43 19.45
CA PHE A 14 -35.18 -25.84 18.27
C PHE A 14 -36.06 -26.23 17.10
N CYS A 15 -37.00 -25.35 16.79
CA CYS A 15 -37.73 -25.40 15.53
C CYS A 15 -36.71 -25.47 14.40
N ILE A 16 -36.64 -26.64 13.79
CA ILE A 16 -36.14 -26.87 12.44
C ILE A 16 -37.00 -25.99 11.52
N LEU A 17 -36.59 -24.75 11.34
CA LEU A 17 -37.02 -23.91 10.24
C LEU A 17 -35.80 -23.80 9.33
N LEU A 18 -35.87 -24.57 8.24
CA LEU A 18 -35.24 -24.36 6.95
C LEU A 18 -34.21 -23.21 6.94
N PRO A 19 -32.94 -23.44 6.58
CA PRO A 19 -32.22 -22.40 5.86
C PRO A 19 -32.93 -22.31 4.50
N LEU A 20 -34.05 -21.58 4.47
CA LEU A 20 -34.47 -20.86 3.28
C LEU A 20 -33.25 -20.02 2.95
N LEU A 21 -32.48 -20.52 1.98
CA LEU A 21 -31.64 -19.73 1.12
C LEU A 21 -32.47 -18.53 0.69
N LEU A 22 -32.40 -17.46 1.49
CA LEU A 22 -32.46 -16.11 0.96
C LEU A 22 -31.21 -16.03 0.08
N VAL A 23 -31.32 -16.57 -1.14
CA VAL A 23 -30.65 -16.00 -2.29
C VAL A 23 -31.21 -14.59 -2.35
N GLY A 24 -30.64 -13.69 -1.55
CA GLY A 24 -30.85 -12.29 -1.76
C GLY A 24 -30.43 -12.05 -3.21
N CYS A 25 -31.35 -11.52 -4.02
CA CYS A 25 -30.99 -10.81 -5.25
C CYS A 25 -30.11 -9.60 -4.87
N GLY A 26 -28.90 -9.85 -4.35
CA GLY A 26 -27.86 -8.85 -4.28
C GLY A 26 -27.39 -8.66 -5.70
N LYS A 27 -27.64 -7.47 -6.27
CA LYS A 27 -26.94 -7.09 -7.50
C LYS A 27 -25.46 -7.07 -7.15
N GLU A 28 -24.65 -7.81 -7.90
CA GLU A 28 -23.20 -7.74 -7.84
C GLU A 28 -22.72 -6.93 -9.05
N GLU A 29 -21.64 -6.16 -8.86
CA GLU A 29 -20.99 -5.50 -9.98
C GLU A 29 -20.36 -6.57 -10.88
N GLY A 30 -20.51 -6.42 -12.19
CA GLY A 30 -19.98 -7.38 -13.15
C GLY A 30 -20.88 -7.66 -14.34
N TYR A 31 -20.51 -8.71 -15.07
CA TYR A 31 -21.22 -9.16 -16.26
C TYR A 31 -22.42 -10.05 -15.93
N GLU A 32 -23.54 -9.84 -16.61
CA GLU A 32 -24.70 -10.73 -16.62
C GLU A 32 -25.08 -11.08 -18.07
N ILE A 33 -25.38 -12.35 -18.35
CA ILE A 33 -26.02 -12.74 -19.60
C ILE A 33 -27.52 -12.89 -19.34
N ARG A 34 -28.33 -12.04 -19.97
CA ARG A 34 -29.79 -11.99 -19.78
C ARG A 34 -30.49 -11.81 -21.13
N ASP A 35 -31.44 -12.68 -21.43
CA ASP A 35 -32.21 -12.67 -22.69
C ASP A 35 -31.36 -12.64 -23.96
N GLY A 36 -30.22 -13.36 -23.95
CA GLY A 36 -29.28 -13.42 -25.07
C GLY A 36 -28.41 -12.17 -25.24
N LYS A 37 -28.52 -11.18 -24.34
CA LYS A 37 -27.70 -9.97 -24.29
C LYS A 37 -26.62 -10.07 -23.22
N VAL A 38 -25.54 -9.32 -23.40
CA VAL A 38 -24.54 -9.08 -22.36
C VAL A 38 -24.85 -7.77 -21.68
N ILE A 39 -25.03 -7.81 -20.37
CA ILE A 39 -25.33 -6.65 -19.53
C ILE A 39 -24.16 -6.43 -18.58
N TRP A 40 -23.77 -5.17 -18.40
CA TRP A 40 -22.82 -4.75 -17.38
C TRP A 40 -23.58 -4.05 -16.25
N HIS A 41 -23.42 -4.57 -15.04
CA HIS A 41 -23.90 -3.94 -13.81
C HIS A 41 -22.74 -3.20 -13.15
N SER A 42 -22.94 -1.94 -12.79
CA SER A 42 -21.98 -1.17 -11.99
C SER A 42 -22.66 -0.45 -10.85
N TRP A 43 -21.94 -0.36 -9.74
CA TRP A 43 -22.34 0.43 -8.59
C TRP A 43 -21.67 1.81 -8.62
N ARG A 44 -22.43 2.86 -8.36
CA ARG A 44 -21.89 4.21 -8.11
C ARG A 44 -22.26 4.65 -6.71
N GLY A 45 -21.31 4.59 -5.78
CA GLY A 45 -21.54 4.95 -4.38
C GLY A 45 -20.29 4.91 -3.52
N ASP A 46 -20.43 5.29 -2.26
CA ASP A 46 -19.36 5.34 -1.24
C ASP A 46 -19.30 4.05 -0.38
N GLY A 47 -20.02 3.01 -0.80
CA GLY A 47 -20.17 1.75 -0.06
C GLY A 47 -21.27 1.77 1.00
N LEU A 48 -21.78 2.94 1.39
CA LEU A 48 -22.91 3.10 2.33
C LEU A 48 -24.19 3.55 1.61
N SER A 49 -24.04 4.33 0.56
CA SER A 49 -25.12 4.83 -0.29
C SER A 49 -24.68 4.91 -1.75
N GLY A 50 -25.62 4.71 -2.68
CA GLY A 50 -25.31 4.73 -4.10
C GLY A 50 -26.45 4.22 -4.97
N THR A 51 -26.19 4.16 -6.27
CA THR A 51 -27.14 3.68 -7.27
C THR A 51 -26.53 2.61 -8.15
N TRP A 52 -27.33 1.59 -8.44
CA TRP A 52 -27.01 0.57 -9.45
C TRP A 52 -27.38 1.09 -10.84
N SER A 53 -26.47 0.93 -11.79
CA SER A 53 -26.75 1.10 -13.20
C SER A 53 -26.54 -0.21 -13.93
N GLU A 54 -27.47 -0.54 -14.83
CA GLU A 54 -27.29 -1.61 -15.81
C GLU A 54 -27.19 -1.00 -17.21
N GLY A 55 -26.31 -1.56 -18.04
CA GLY A 55 -26.17 -1.18 -19.44
C GLY A 55 -26.02 -2.41 -20.32
N VAL A 56 -26.76 -2.45 -21.44
CA VAL A 56 -26.54 -3.47 -22.47
C VAL A 56 -25.20 -3.19 -23.13
N LEU A 57 -24.24 -4.10 -22.92
CA LEU A 57 -22.92 -4.04 -23.52
C LEU A 57 -22.93 -4.62 -24.94
N LEU A 58 -23.63 -5.74 -25.13
CA LEU A 58 -23.83 -6.38 -26.44
C LEU A 58 -25.25 -6.94 -26.55
N ASP A 59 -25.88 -6.78 -27.72
CA ASP A 59 -27.19 -7.37 -28.01
C ASP A 59 -27.14 -8.87 -28.32
N ASP A 60 -25.94 -9.45 -28.46
CA ASP A 60 -25.71 -10.88 -28.70
C ASP A 60 -24.59 -11.41 -27.79
N ALA A 61 -24.94 -12.33 -26.92
CA ALA A 61 -24.04 -13.00 -25.97
C ALA A 61 -23.42 -14.29 -26.53
N ARG A 62 -23.75 -14.70 -27.76
CA ARG A 62 -23.19 -15.94 -28.34
C ARG A 62 -21.67 -15.85 -28.42
N GLY A 63 -21.01 -16.85 -27.82
CA GLY A 63 -19.55 -16.91 -27.76
C GLY A 63 -18.91 -15.90 -26.80
N PHE A 64 -19.70 -15.16 -26.02
CA PHE A 64 -19.18 -14.28 -24.96
C PHE A 64 -18.73 -15.11 -23.76
N THR A 65 -17.51 -14.88 -23.30
CA THR A 65 -16.87 -15.57 -22.19
C THR A 65 -16.45 -14.54 -21.16
N ILE A 66 -16.97 -14.68 -19.94
CA ILE A 66 -16.55 -13.88 -18.78
C ILE A 66 -15.29 -14.53 -18.22
N LEU A 67 -14.18 -13.80 -18.22
CA LEU A 67 -12.91 -14.30 -17.69
C LEU A 67 -12.75 -13.92 -16.21
N GLN A 68 -13.24 -12.74 -15.83
CA GLN A 68 -13.27 -12.21 -14.48
C GLN A 68 -14.57 -11.39 -14.31
N GLN A 69 -15.39 -11.71 -13.29
CA GLN A 69 -16.74 -11.15 -13.14
C GLN A 69 -16.77 -9.61 -13.17
N GLN A 70 -15.83 -8.97 -12.47
CA GLN A 70 -15.69 -7.51 -12.37
C GLN A 70 -14.58 -6.94 -13.25
N GLY A 71 -14.11 -7.68 -14.26
CA GLY A 71 -12.95 -7.28 -15.04
C GLY A 71 -13.03 -7.72 -16.49
N TYR A 72 -12.22 -8.68 -16.89
CA TYR A 72 -12.11 -9.04 -18.30
C TYR A 72 -13.19 -9.99 -18.79
N ALA A 73 -13.66 -9.76 -20.01
CA ALA A 73 -14.45 -10.69 -20.78
C ALA A 73 -14.08 -10.61 -22.27
N LYS A 74 -14.44 -11.61 -23.07
CA LYS A 74 -14.16 -11.60 -24.51
C LYS A 74 -15.20 -12.36 -25.32
N ASN A 75 -15.25 -12.06 -26.61
CA ASN A 75 -15.87 -12.92 -27.62
C ASN A 75 -14.82 -13.26 -28.69
N ALA A 76 -15.23 -13.76 -29.86
CA ALA A 76 -14.31 -14.14 -30.92
C ALA A 76 -13.51 -12.95 -31.52
N GLU A 77 -14.00 -11.72 -31.40
CA GLU A 77 -13.44 -10.55 -32.09
C GLU A 77 -12.92 -9.46 -31.15
N SER A 78 -13.44 -9.40 -29.92
CA SER A 78 -13.27 -8.28 -29.01
C SER A 78 -12.99 -8.74 -27.59
N VAL A 79 -12.17 -7.95 -26.91
CA VAL A 79 -11.92 -8.07 -25.47
C VAL A 79 -12.50 -6.84 -24.77
N PHE A 80 -13.01 -7.04 -23.56
CA PHE A 80 -13.65 -6.04 -22.74
C PHE A 80 -13.00 -6.03 -21.36
N TYR A 81 -12.95 -4.86 -20.73
CA TYR A 81 -12.71 -4.70 -19.30
C TYR A 81 -13.85 -3.85 -18.73
N GLY A 82 -14.69 -4.46 -17.89
CA GLY A 82 -15.98 -3.92 -17.52
C GLY A 82 -16.86 -3.61 -18.75
N SER A 83 -17.44 -2.41 -18.78
CA SER A 83 -18.23 -1.94 -19.93
C SER A 83 -17.39 -1.45 -21.13
N ARG A 84 -16.05 -1.45 -21.03
CA ARG A 84 -15.18 -0.88 -22.06
C ARG A 84 -14.61 -1.95 -22.99
N LYS A 85 -14.82 -1.80 -24.29
CA LYS A 85 -14.07 -2.57 -25.32
C LYS A 85 -12.62 -2.10 -25.36
N LEU A 86 -11.68 -3.04 -25.44
CA LEU A 86 -10.24 -2.78 -25.52
C LEU A 86 -9.77 -2.75 -26.98
N ASP A 87 -9.49 -1.55 -27.49
CA ASP A 87 -9.11 -1.40 -28.89
C ASP A 87 -7.76 -2.04 -29.23
N GLY A 88 -7.76 -2.77 -30.34
CA GLY A 88 -6.63 -3.55 -30.87
C GLY A 88 -6.29 -4.82 -30.09
N ALA A 89 -7.06 -5.19 -29.06
CA ALA A 89 -6.77 -6.37 -28.25
C ALA A 89 -7.05 -7.62 -29.08
N ASP A 90 -6.13 -8.58 -29.07
CA ASP A 90 -6.29 -9.81 -29.83
C ASP A 90 -7.07 -10.83 -29.00
N ALA A 91 -8.38 -10.90 -29.22
CA ALA A 91 -9.27 -11.78 -28.48
C ALA A 91 -8.91 -13.28 -28.61
N ALA A 92 -8.32 -13.67 -29.74
CA ALA A 92 -7.93 -15.06 -29.97
C ALA A 92 -6.79 -15.50 -29.04
N THR A 93 -5.84 -14.60 -28.77
CA THR A 93 -4.67 -14.87 -27.93
C THR A 93 -4.78 -14.29 -26.52
N PHE A 94 -5.88 -13.59 -26.20
CA PHE A 94 -6.10 -12.97 -24.90
C PHE A 94 -6.27 -13.99 -23.77
N GLU A 95 -5.46 -13.86 -22.74
CA GLU A 95 -5.46 -14.69 -21.53
C GLU A 95 -5.29 -13.85 -20.26
N LEU A 96 -5.93 -14.28 -19.17
CA LEU A 96 -5.68 -13.74 -17.83
C LEU A 96 -4.39 -14.32 -17.27
N LEU A 97 -3.55 -13.46 -16.69
CA LEU A 97 -2.33 -13.88 -16.02
C LEU A 97 -2.59 -14.28 -14.56
N ASP A 98 -3.53 -13.60 -13.91
CA ASP A 98 -3.97 -13.92 -12.55
C ASP A 98 -5.39 -13.39 -12.30
N GLN A 99 -6.15 -14.09 -11.45
CA GLN A 99 -7.56 -13.81 -11.17
C GLN A 99 -7.77 -12.60 -10.24
N SER A 100 -6.74 -12.17 -9.52
CA SER A 100 -6.84 -11.14 -8.48
C SER A 100 -6.18 -9.81 -8.84
N SER A 101 -5.12 -9.83 -9.66
CA SER A 101 -4.29 -8.66 -9.97
C SER A 101 -4.83 -7.78 -11.10
N GLY A 102 -5.81 -8.26 -11.88
CA GLY A 102 -6.26 -7.56 -13.09
C GLY A 102 -5.23 -7.58 -14.22
N LEU A 103 -4.21 -8.45 -14.15
CA LEU A 103 -3.21 -8.62 -15.20
C LEU A 103 -3.69 -9.61 -16.26
N ALA A 104 -3.50 -9.24 -17.52
CA ALA A 104 -3.84 -10.05 -18.68
C ALA A 104 -2.84 -9.79 -19.81
N LYS A 105 -2.78 -10.67 -20.80
CA LYS A 105 -1.98 -10.45 -22.01
C LYS A 105 -2.64 -11.00 -23.25
N ASP A 106 -2.27 -10.46 -24.38
CA ASP A 106 -2.45 -11.09 -25.69
C ASP A 106 -1.07 -11.29 -26.34
N ALA A 107 -1.03 -11.75 -27.60
CA ALA A 107 0.22 -11.99 -28.30
C ALA A 107 1.11 -10.75 -28.50
N LYS A 108 0.58 -9.53 -28.32
CA LYS A 108 1.26 -8.26 -28.62
C LYS A 108 1.40 -7.33 -27.42
N ARG A 109 0.54 -7.45 -26.40
CA ARG A 109 0.45 -6.49 -25.30
C ARG A 109 0.16 -7.17 -23.97
N VAL A 110 0.61 -6.50 -22.91
CA VAL A 110 0.25 -6.80 -21.52
C VAL A 110 -0.68 -5.69 -21.01
N TYR A 111 -1.64 -6.07 -20.18
CA TYR A 111 -2.68 -5.21 -19.66
C TYR A 111 -2.77 -5.29 -18.15
N LEU A 112 -3.00 -4.16 -17.50
CA LEU A 112 -3.42 -4.05 -16.11
C LEU A 112 -4.77 -3.33 -16.07
N SER A 113 -5.81 -4.02 -15.62
CA SER A 113 -7.19 -3.50 -15.53
C SER A 113 -7.67 -2.81 -16.82
N GLY A 114 -7.37 -3.44 -17.97
CA GLY A 114 -7.68 -2.96 -19.31
C GLY A 114 -6.80 -1.82 -19.83
N ALA A 115 -5.83 -1.33 -19.07
CA ALA A 115 -4.84 -0.37 -19.52
C ALA A 115 -3.59 -1.11 -20.04
N VAL A 116 -3.01 -0.65 -21.15
CA VAL A 116 -1.79 -1.27 -21.72
C VAL A 116 -0.59 -0.89 -20.85
N ILE A 117 0.23 -1.88 -20.50
CA ILE A 117 1.55 -1.66 -19.88
C ILE A 117 2.53 -1.34 -21.01
N ALA A 118 2.92 -0.07 -21.13
CA ALA A 118 3.74 0.38 -22.26
C ALA A 118 5.15 -0.24 -22.21
N GLY A 119 5.59 -0.82 -23.33
CA GLY A 119 6.92 -1.42 -23.46
C GLY A 119 7.04 -2.87 -23.00
N ALA A 120 6.03 -3.39 -22.28
CA ALA A 120 6.03 -4.77 -21.79
C ALA A 120 5.98 -5.80 -22.92
N ASP A 121 6.85 -6.80 -22.82
CA ASP A 121 6.91 -7.93 -23.75
C ASP A 121 6.03 -9.09 -23.26
N PRO A 122 4.86 -9.36 -23.89
CA PRO A 122 3.94 -10.40 -23.46
C PRO A 122 4.53 -11.82 -23.57
N ALA A 123 5.56 -12.04 -24.39
CA ALA A 123 6.18 -13.35 -24.52
C ALA A 123 7.01 -13.73 -23.29
N THR A 124 7.54 -12.73 -22.58
CA THR A 124 8.45 -12.94 -21.43
C THR A 124 7.93 -12.34 -20.13
N PHE A 125 6.76 -11.72 -20.15
CA PHE A 125 6.15 -11.11 -18.97
C PHE A 125 5.81 -12.15 -17.89
N ALA A 126 6.14 -11.83 -16.64
CA ALA A 126 5.96 -12.66 -15.48
C ALA A 126 5.55 -11.82 -14.25
N LEU A 127 4.72 -12.43 -13.40
CA LEU A 127 4.37 -11.89 -12.09
C LEU A 127 5.55 -12.02 -11.12
N THR A 128 5.76 -11.01 -10.29
CA THR A 128 6.80 -11.06 -9.25
C THR A 128 6.31 -11.59 -7.91
N GLY A 129 4.98 -11.70 -7.74
CA GLY A 129 4.33 -12.02 -6.47
C GLY A 129 4.10 -10.80 -5.56
N MET A 130 4.67 -9.64 -5.90
CA MET A 130 4.34 -8.36 -5.30
C MET A 130 3.17 -7.72 -6.06
N GLU A 131 2.22 -7.14 -5.32
CA GLU A 131 1.06 -6.46 -5.88
C GLU A 131 1.50 -5.34 -6.84
N TYR A 132 0.85 -5.25 -8.00
CA TYR A 132 1.16 -4.30 -9.08
C TYR A 132 2.57 -4.35 -9.68
N LEU A 133 3.44 -5.28 -9.26
CA LEU A 133 4.80 -5.39 -9.80
C LEU A 133 4.90 -6.59 -10.77
N GLY A 134 5.00 -6.27 -12.05
CA GLY A 134 5.32 -7.22 -13.11
C GLY A 134 6.75 -7.05 -13.62
N LYS A 135 7.25 -8.01 -14.38
CA LYS A 135 8.52 -7.88 -15.10
C LYS A 135 8.50 -8.63 -16.40
N ASP A 136 9.40 -8.29 -17.30
CA ASP A 136 9.77 -9.12 -18.44
C ASP A 136 11.30 -9.29 -18.48
N ASN A 137 11.87 -9.70 -19.60
CA ASN A 137 13.33 -9.85 -19.71
C ASN A 137 14.11 -8.52 -19.83
N LYS A 138 13.42 -7.39 -20.01
CA LYS A 138 14.02 -6.07 -20.25
C LYS A 138 13.83 -5.12 -19.06
N ASP A 139 12.71 -5.20 -18.36
CA ASP A 139 12.39 -4.25 -17.28
C ASP A 139 11.43 -4.80 -16.23
N TYR A 140 11.27 -4.05 -15.15
CA TYR A 140 10.18 -4.16 -14.19
C TYR A 140 9.13 -3.08 -14.46
N TYR A 141 7.88 -3.38 -14.12
CA TYR A 141 6.73 -2.51 -14.33
C TYR A 141 5.95 -2.37 -13.03
N LEU A 142 5.82 -1.15 -12.52
CA LEU A 142 4.97 -0.83 -11.38
C LEU A 142 3.66 -0.24 -11.91
N GLY A 143 2.57 -0.97 -11.73
CA GLY A 143 1.30 -0.66 -12.38
C GLY A 143 1.43 -0.78 -13.91
N THR A 144 1.22 0.33 -14.62
CA THR A 144 1.39 0.41 -16.07
C THR A 144 2.70 1.09 -16.51
N ALA A 145 3.53 1.52 -15.56
CA ALA A 145 4.74 2.29 -15.82
C ALA A 145 6.00 1.43 -15.77
N PRO A 146 6.90 1.52 -16.77
CA PRO A 146 8.22 0.89 -16.70
C PRO A 146 9.09 1.60 -15.64
N LEU A 147 9.94 0.83 -14.96
CA LEU A 147 10.86 1.32 -13.93
C LEU A 147 12.25 1.67 -14.46
N HIS A 148 12.58 1.23 -15.67
CA HIS A 148 13.89 1.43 -16.31
C HIS A 148 15.04 0.94 -15.44
N VAL A 149 14.91 -0.31 -14.96
CA VAL A 149 15.87 -0.92 -14.04
C VAL A 149 17.22 -1.13 -14.73
N ARG A 150 18.24 -0.38 -14.30
CA ARG A 150 19.60 -0.45 -14.87
C ARG A 150 20.29 -1.79 -14.67
N ASP A 151 20.00 -2.46 -13.56
CA ASP A 151 20.55 -3.78 -13.26
C ASP A 151 19.47 -4.71 -12.68
N MET A 152 18.81 -5.40 -13.60
CA MET A 152 17.78 -6.41 -13.30
C MET A 152 18.31 -7.55 -12.41
N SER A 153 19.60 -7.87 -12.51
CA SER A 153 20.19 -9.03 -11.83
C SER A 153 20.38 -8.82 -10.33
N THR A 154 20.48 -7.56 -9.90
CA THR A 154 20.67 -7.16 -8.51
C THR A 154 19.43 -6.53 -7.89
N PHE A 155 18.31 -6.48 -8.62
CA PHE A 155 17.05 -5.92 -8.15
C PHE A 155 16.53 -6.69 -6.93
N LYS A 156 16.25 -5.95 -5.86
CA LYS A 156 15.78 -6.43 -4.57
C LYS A 156 14.61 -5.56 -4.13
N THR A 157 13.63 -6.21 -3.52
CA THR A 157 12.49 -5.54 -2.88
C THR A 157 12.60 -5.66 -1.36
N VAL A 158 11.97 -4.74 -0.65
CA VAL A 158 11.67 -4.93 0.77
C VAL A 158 10.72 -6.13 0.89
N LYS A 159 11.15 -7.20 1.58
CA LYS A 159 10.40 -8.47 1.66
C LYS A 159 9.14 -8.36 2.49
N ASP A 160 9.15 -7.51 3.51
CA ASP A 160 8.03 -7.28 4.40
C ASP A 160 7.51 -5.88 4.11
N ASN A 161 6.38 -5.79 3.41
CA ASN A 161 5.69 -4.54 3.11
C ASN A 161 5.12 -3.85 4.38
N THR A 162 5.64 -4.18 5.57
CA THR A 162 5.28 -3.60 6.86
C THR A 162 5.80 -2.17 7.02
N PHE A 163 6.71 -1.73 6.16
CA PHE A 163 7.27 -0.38 6.20
C PHE A 163 6.50 0.61 5.31
N CYS A 164 6.00 0.21 4.14
CA CYS A 164 5.23 1.12 3.30
C CYS A 164 3.74 1.08 3.66
N SER A 165 3.25 2.10 4.37
CA SER A 165 1.81 2.37 4.36
C SER A 165 1.38 2.73 2.94
N GLN A 166 0.15 2.35 2.55
CA GLN A 166 -0.40 2.65 1.21
C GLN A 166 -0.44 4.16 0.90
N ASP A 167 -0.29 5.00 1.92
CA ASP A 167 -0.35 6.47 1.84
C ASP A 167 1.03 7.17 1.91
N SER A 168 2.16 6.44 1.89
CA SER A 168 3.50 7.07 1.99
C SER A 168 4.13 7.32 0.62
N ASP A 169 4.07 8.58 0.17
CA ASP A 169 4.72 9.07 -1.06
C ASP A 169 6.27 9.00 -1.03
N HIS A 170 6.86 8.65 0.11
CA HIS A 170 8.30 8.66 0.33
C HIS A 170 8.89 7.26 0.57
N CYS A 171 8.06 6.20 0.51
CA CYS A 171 8.53 4.88 0.88
C CYS A 171 9.54 4.30 -0.12
N ILE A 172 10.71 3.92 0.39
CA ILE A 172 11.74 3.22 -0.36
C ILE A 172 11.43 1.72 -0.33
N TRP A 173 11.04 1.17 -1.47
CA TRP A 173 10.47 -0.20 -1.54
C TRP A 173 11.35 -1.19 -2.33
N ALA A 174 12.28 -0.70 -3.14
CA ALA A 174 13.22 -1.53 -3.89
C ALA A 174 14.55 -0.84 -4.15
N TRP A 175 15.56 -1.63 -4.52
CA TRP A 175 16.86 -1.15 -4.97
C TRP A 175 17.57 -2.18 -5.86
N ASN A 176 18.55 -1.73 -6.62
CA ASN A 176 19.49 -2.56 -7.38
C ASN A 176 20.93 -2.15 -7.04
N LYS A 177 21.92 -2.49 -7.86
CA LYS A 177 23.33 -2.11 -7.67
C LYS A 177 23.61 -0.60 -7.79
N PHE A 178 22.73 0.17 -8.40
CA PHE A 178 22.94 1.58 -8.74
C PHE A 178 21.88 2.51 -8.18
N ASP A 179 20.62 2.06 -8.12
CA ASP A 179 19.47 2.89 -7.72
C ASP A 179 18.65 2.27 -6.60
N TYR A 180 17.98 3.11 -5.85
CA TYR A 180 16.81 2.74 -5.05
C TYR A 180 15.54 3.41 -5.59
N TYR A 181 14.37 2.90 -5.20
CA TYR A 181 13.09 3.24 -5.80
C TYR A 181 12.07 3.73 -4.77
N VAL A 182 11.40 4.84 -5.10
CA VAL A 182 10.23 5.39 -4.41
C VAL A 182 9.15 5.60 -5.48
N GLY A 183 8.02 4.89 -5.35
CA GLY A 183 7.09 4.75 -6.46
C GLY A 183 7.82 4.28 -7.73
N THR A 184 7.65 4.99 -8.84
CA THR A 184 8.38 4.71 -10.10
C THR A 184 9.70 5.45 -10.23
N GLN A 185 10.05 6.31 -9.27
CA GLN A 185 11.25 7.13 -9.35
C GLN A 185 12.49 6.34 -8.91
N ALA A 186 13.49 6.25 -9.81
CA ALA A 186 14.81 5.73 -9.50
C ALA A 186 15.73 6.86 -9.00
N THR A 187 16.42 6.63 -7.88
CA THR A 187 17.39 7.57 -7.31
C THR A 187 18.76 6.92 -7.19
N PRO A 188 19.83 7.52 -7.76
CA PRO A 188 21.17 6.96 -7.68
C PRO A 188 21.72 6.93 -6.25
N MET A 189 22.30 5.80 -5.89
CA MET A 189 23.08 5.63 -4.66
C MET A 189 24.54 6.03 -4.89
N VAL A 190 25.21 6.54 -3.86
CA VAL A 190 26.65 6.85 -3.94
C VAL A 190 27.48 5.60 -3.63
N ASP A 191 27.07 4.82 -2.63
CA ASP A 191 27.71 3.55 -2.27
C ASP A 191 26.69 2.45 -2.04
N SER A 192 26.37 1.71 -3.10
CA SER A 192 25.43 0.59 -3.07
C SER A 192 25.84 -0.56 -2.15
N ASN A 193 27.13 -0.70 -1.82
CA ASN A 193 27.62 -1.80 -0.98
C ASN A 193 27.25 -1.61 0.49
N THR A 194 27.03 -0.36 0.89
CA THR A 194 26.68 0.03 2.26
C THR A 194 25.26 0.58 2.38
N PHE A 195 24.52 0.59 1.27
CA PHE A 195 23.14 1.03 1.23
C PHE A 195 22.24 0.16 2.12
N GLN A 196 21.44 0.83 2.93
CA GLN A 196 20.44 0.21 3.79
C GLN A 196 19.24 1.14 3.95
N VAL A 197 18.04 0.56 3.89
CA VAL A 197 16.81 1.22 4.32
C VAL A 197 16.78 1.18 5.85
N ILE A 198 16.65 2.34 6.47
CA ILE A 198 16.69 2.53 7.93
C ILE A 198 15.26 2.51 8.50
N GLN A 199 14.37 3.25 7.86
CA GLN A 199 12.92 3.30 8.08
C GLN A 199 12.24 3.48 6.73
N SER A 200 10.92 3.39 6.67
CA SER A 200 10.17 3.32 5.41
C SER A 200 10.58 4.40 4.41
N SER A 201 10.81 5.62 4.87
CA SER A 201 11.17 6.77 4.04
C SER A 201 12.64 7.17 4.15
N TYR A 202 13.40 6.64 5.13
CA TYR A 202 14.82 6.94 5.31
C TYR A 202 15.73 5.80 4.89
N ALA A 203 16.75 6.11 4.11
CA ALA A 203 17.84 5.21 3.80
C ALA A 203 19.19 5.90 3.98
N LYS A 204 20.28 5.12 4.04
CA LYS A 204 21.63 5.67 4.01
C LYS A 204 22.59 4.73 3.33
N ASP A 205 23.68 5.29 2.83
CA ASP A 205 24.90 4.57 2.55
C ASP A 205 26.04 5.12 3.43
N ALA A 206 27.29 4.71 3.19
CA ALA A 206 28.44 5.19 3.96
C ALA A 206 28.79 6.67 3.72
N LYS A 207 28.19 7.33 2.74
CA LYS A 207 28.52 8.71 2.32
C LYS A 207 27.41 9.69 2.66
N GLN A 208 26.16 9.28 2.57
CA GLN A 208 25.02 10.18 2.74
C GLN A 208 23.75 9.48 3.21
N VAL A 209 22.79 10.32 3.62
CA VAL A 209 21.46 9.92 4.05
C VAL A 209 20.44 10.40 3.01
N TYR A 210 19.38 9.62 2.86
CA TYR A 210 18.29 9.85 1.93
C TYR A 210 16.96 9.92 2.69
N PHE A 211 16.08 10.80 2.23
CA PHE A 211 14.67 10.82 2.60
C PHE A 211 13.81 10.82 1.35
N GLY A 212 12.99 9.78 1.18
CA GLY A 212 12.34 9.48 -0.10
C GLY A 212 13.34 9.50 -1.25
N SER A 213 13.00 10.19 -2.34
CA SER A 213 13.85 10.32 -3.53
C SER A 213 14.91 11.42 -3.43
N THR A 214 15.20 11.94 -2.23
CA THR A 214 16.07 13.10 -2.06
C THR A 214 17.22 12.82 -1.09
N VAL A 215 18.33 13.55 -1.28
CA VAL A 215 19.45 13.54 -0.34
C VAL A 215 19.11 14.45 0.83
N LEU A 216 19.22 13.92 2.04
CA LEU A 216 19.05 14.69 3.27
C LEU A 216 20.33 15.50 3.54
N ALA A 217 20.37 16.71 3.01
CA ALA A 217 21.57 17.55 3.05
C ALA A 217 22.03 17.85 4.49
N GLY A 218 23.32 17.70 4.75
CA GLY A 218 23.93 17.99 6.05
C GLY A 218 23.79 16.89 7.11
N ALA A 219 23.07 15.80 6.82
CA ALA A 219 22.96 14.67 7.72
C ALA A 219 24.25 13.84 7.79
N ASP A 220 24.63 13.44 9.00
CA ASP A 220 25.80 12.59 9.22
C ASP A 220 25.43 11.11 9.12
N ALA A 221 25.71 10.51 7.95
CA ALA A 221 25.43 9.12 7.65
C ALA A 221 26.04 8.12 8.65
N ALA A 222 27.21 8.43 9.24
CA ALA A 222 27.87 7.53 10.17
C ALA A 222 27.07 7.38 11.48
N SER A 223 26.50 8.47 11.98
CA SER A 223 25.71 8.49 13.22
C SER A 223 24.19 8.43 13.01
N PHE A 224 23.73 8.50 11.76
CA PHE A 224 22.31 8.50 11.43
C PHE A 224 21.60 7.20 11.83
N GLN A 225 20.48 7.35 12.51
CA GLN A 225 19.58 6.27 12.90
C GLN A 225 18.12 6.74 12.86
N GLY A 226 17.23 5.85 12.45
CA GLY A 226 15.80 6.04 12.61
C GLY A 226 15.39 5.75 14.06
N ILE A 227 14.54 6.60 14.64
CA ILE A 227 14.01 6.42 16.00
C ILE A 227 12.49 6.19 16.03
N GLY A 228 11.81 6.28 14.87
CA GLY A 228 10.44 5.83 14.66
C GLY A 228 9.44 6.96 14.90
N GLY A 229 8.19 6.63 15.23
CA GLY A 229 7.19 7.63 15.57
C GLY A 229 5.78 7.16 15.24
N GLU A 230 4.81 7.64 16.03
CA GLU A 230 3.39 7.30 15.86
C GLU A 230 2.69 8.15 14.78
N SER A 231 3.33 9.21 14.29
CA SER A 231 2.70 10.24 13.43
C SER A 231 3.66 10.82 12.39
N GLY A 232 4.67 10.04 12.04
CA GLY A 232 5.76 10.43 11.16
C GLY A 232 7.04 9.70 11.55
N GLU A 233 8.02 9.76 10.66
CA GLU A 233 9.30 9.11 10.87
C GLU A 233 10.27 10.12 11.47
N PHE A 234 10.58 9.93 12.75
CA PHE A 234 11.71 10.60 13.36
C PHE A 234 12.98 9.82 13.10
N ALA A 235 14.03 10.57 12.81
CA ALA A 235 15.39 10.09 12.75
C ALA A 235 16.32 11.09 13.45
N LYS A 236 17.55 10.68 13.71
CA LYS A 236 18.57 11.59 14.24
C LYS A 236 19.96 11.17 13.83
N ASP A 237 20.85 12.14 13.79
CA ASP A 237 22.29 11.94 13.79
C ASP A 237 22.92 12.50 15.07
N ALA A 238 24.23 12.67 15.12
CA ALA A 238 24.94 13.18 16.28
C ALA A 238 24.59 14.63 16.65
N LYS A 239 24.01 15.42 15.73
CA LYS A 239 23.77 16.87 15.89
C LYS A 239 22.32 17.27 15.75
N HIS A 240 21.56 16.59 14.88
CA HIS A 240 20.22 17.00 14.50
C HIS A 240 19.21 15.88 14.74
N VAL A 241 17.99 16.29 15.06
CA VAL A 241 16.80 15.47 14.99
C VAL A 241 16.06 15.85 13.71
N TYR A 242 15.57 14.84 13.01
CA TYR A 242 14.82 14.99 11.77
C TYR A 242 13.41 14.44 11.95
N TRP A 243 12.44 15.07 11.32
CA TRP A 243 11.06 14.63 11.22
C TRP A 243 10.62 14.75 9.76
N ASN A 244 10.30 13.62 9.13
CA ASN A 244 9.93 13.54 7.70
C ASN A 244 10.88 14.33 6.76
N GLY A 245 12.19 14.16 6.93
CA GLY A 245 13.22 14.81 6.12
C GLY A 245 13.59 16.23 6.54
N GLU A 246 12.88 16.83 7.50
CA GLU A 246 13.11 18.20 7.95
C GLU A 246 13.80 18.24 9.31
N VAL A 247 14.71 19.20 9.52
CA VAL A 247 15.38 19.40 10.82
C VAL A 247 14.37 19.94 11.84
N VAL A 248 14.31 19.31 13.01
CA VAL A 248 13.56 19.82 14.16
C VAL A 248 14.41 20.89 14.85
N GLU A 249 14.21 22.14 14.44
CA GLU A 249 15.00 23.28 14.92
C GLU A 249 15.00 23.43 16.44
N GLY A 250 16.19 23.72 17.00
CA GLY A 250 16.41 23.90 18.44
C GLY A 250 16.49 22.62 19.28
N SER A 251 16.19 21.46 18.68
CA SER A 251 16.24 20.16 19.36
C SER A 251 17.63 19.78 19.86
N ASP A 252 17.69 18.95 20.89
CA ASP A 252 18.93 18.32 21.36
C ASP A 252 18.96 16.83 20.99
N ALA A 253 19.60 16.51 19.87
CA ALA A 253 19.68 15.15 19.32
C ALA A 253 20.24 14.12 20.30
N LYS A 254 21.14 14.53 21.21
CA LYS A 254 21.75 13.64 22.19
C LYS A 254 20.73 13.12 23.20
N THR A 255 19.78 13.97 23.60
CA THR A 255 18.81 13.67 24.66
C THR A 255 17.38 13.50 24.15
N PHE A 256 17.15 13.72 22.85
CA PHE A 256 15.85 13.54 22.22
C PHE A 256 15.36 12.09 22.34
N GLN A 257 14.14 11.96 22.85
CA GLN A 257 13.44 10.69 23.04
C GLN A 257 11.98 10.84 22.63
N LEU A 258 11.48 9.83 21.92
CA LEU A 258 10.06 9.68 21.67
C LEU A 258 9.36 9.17 22.93
N LEU A 259 8.18 9.71 23.17
CA LEU A 259 7.27 9.28 24.22
C LEU A 259 6.01 8.69 23.56
N LYS A 260 5.13 8.12 24.38
CA LYS A 260 3.85 7.60 23.91
C LYS A 260 2.91 8.73 23.50
N TYR A 261 1.89 8.38 22.72
CA TYR A 261 0.76 9.25 22.41
C TYR A 261 1.17 10.53 21.67
N ARG A 262 2.13 10.39 20.76
CA ARG A 262 2.66 11.45 19.90
C ARG A 262 3.35 12.60 20.64
N TYR A 263 3.96 12.32 21.79
CA TYR A 263 4.86 13.28 22.44
C TYR A 263 6.31 12.89 22.22
N ALA A 264 7.19 13.88 22.34
CA ALA A 264 8.62 13.67 22.44
C ALA A 264 9.19 14.68 23.44
N LYS A 265 10.41 14.45 23.90
CA LYS A 265 11.14 15.46 24.68
C LYS A 265 12.64 15.35 24.48
N ASP A 266 13.35 16.42 24.77
CA ASP A 266 14.79 16.42 24.95
C ASP A 266 15.17 17.02 26.30
N SER A 267 16.41 17.44 26.50
CA SER A 267 16.87 18.05 27.76
C SER A 267 16.32 19.45 28.02
N LYS A 268 15.81 20.13 26.99
CA LYS A 268 15.40 21.54 27.01
C LYS A 268 13.89 21.69 27.07
N GLN A 269 13.17 20.86 26.31
CA GLN A 269 11.73 21.04 26.08
C GLN A 269 11.01 19.74 25.68
N ALA A 270 9.69 19.79 25.76
CA ALA A 270 8.80 18.77 25.22
C ALA A 270 8.16 19.20 23.90
N TYR A 271 7.69 18.21 23.13
CA TYR A 271 7.12 18.37 21.80
C TYR A 271 5.81 17.60 21.69
N PHE A 272 4.86 18.12 20.91
CA PHE A 272 3.68 17.41 20.46
C PHE A 272 3.74 17.17 18.94
N CYS A 273 3.51 15.94 18.51
CA CYS A 273 3.66 15.51 17.12
C CYS A 273 2.28 15.32 16.50
N TYR A 274 1.96 16.08 15.45
CA TYR A 274 0.67 15.96 14.80
C TYR A 274 0.60 14.76 13.87
N ALA A 275 -0.55 14.09 13.82
CA ALA A 275 -0.83 13.10 12.78
C ALA A 275 -1.00 13.72 11.38
N SER A 276 -1.21 15.03 11.30
CA SER A 276 -1.45 15.75 10.03
C SER A 276 -0.20 15.96 9.18
N GLY A 277 0.96 15.43 9.57
CA GLY A 277 2.20 15.73 8.87
C GLY A 277 2.65 17.19 9.06
N SER A 278 2.34 17.80 10.20
CA SER A 278 2.92 19.09 10.58
C SER A 278 4.19 18.86 11.42
N PRO A 279 5.20 19.75 11.33
CA PRO A 279 6.38 19.67 12.19
C PRO A 279 6.02 19.58 13.67
N PRO A 280 6.86 18.92 14.49
CA PRO A 280 6.60 18.80 15.92
C PRO A 280 6.46 20.17 16.59
N LEU A 281 5.35 20.38 17.31
CA LEU A 281 5.10 21.60 18.05
C LEU A 281 5.95 21.61 19.32
N ILE A 282 6.77 22.65 19.48
CA ILE A 282 7.46 22.91 20.74
C ILE A 282 6.44 23.36 21.79
N LEU A 283 6.39 22.66 22.92
CA LEU A 283 5.58 23.04 24.08
C LEU A 283 6.35 24.08 24.90
N ALA A 284 6.22 25.34 24.50
CA ALA A 284 6.95 26.46 25.10
C ALA A 284 6.72 26.53 26.62
N GLY A 285 7.81 26.65 27.38
CA GLY A 285 7.75 26.73 28.85
C GLY A 285 7.76 25.39 29.59
N SER A 286 7.57 24.27 28.86
CA SER A 286 7.58 22.92 29.45
C SER A 286 8.83 22.64 30.28
N ASP A 287 8.66 21.94 31.39
CA ASP A 287 9.79 21.40 32.15
C ASP A 287 10.09 19.97 31.71
N ALA A 288 10.99 19.83 30.75
CA ALA A 288 11.39 18.54 30.19
C ALA A 288 11.84 17.50 31.23
N LYS A 289 12.38 17.93 32.38
CA LYS A 289 12.81 17.02 33.45
C LYS A 289 11.61 16.35 34.12
N THR A 290 10.55 17.11 34.37
CA THR A 290 9.33 16.61 35.03
C THR A 290 8.22 16.24 34.05
N PHE A 291 8.42 16.50 32.76
CA PHE A 291 7.44 16.21 31.71
C PHE A 291 7.10 14.73 31.63
N GLU A 292 5.84 14.43 31.91
CA GLU A 292 5.24 13.11 31.97
C GLU A 292 4.00 13.06 31.08
N VAL A 293 3.92 12.04 30.22
CA VAL A 293 2.75 11.78 29.39
C VAL A 293 1.81 10.84 30.13
N ILE A 294 0.57 11.27 30.30
CA ILE A 294 -0.52 10.54 30.93
C ILE A 294 -1.50 10.08 29.85
N GLY A 295 -1.72 8.78 29.72
CA GLY A 295 -2.68 8.27 28.75
C GLY A 295 -3.04 6.79 28.96
N PRO A 296 -3.96 6.26 28.13
CA PRO A 296 -4.69 6.99 27.09
C PRO A 296 -5.93 7.73 27.62
N SER A 297 -6.34 8.78 26.91
CA SER A 297 -7.70 9.32 26.96
C SER A 297 -8.67 8.34 26.29
N THR A 298 -9.97 8.52 26.51
CA THR A 298 -11.02 7.72 25.85
C THR A 298 -11.02 7.83 24.33
N GLN A 299 -10.32 8.82 23.77
CA GLN A 299 -10.16 9.05 22.32
C GLN A 299 -8.79 8.59 21.79
N GLY A 300 -7.98 7.89 22.60
CA GLY A 300 -6.67 7.39 22.19
C GLY A 300 -5.54 8.42 22.21
N PHE A 301 -5.79 9.63 22.73
CA PHE A 301 -4.77 10.68 22.90
C PHE A 301 -4.09 10.62 24.27
N GLY A 302 -2.90 11.20 24.40
CA GLY A 302 -2.23 11.41 25.67
C GLY A 302 -2.44 12.84 26.17
N TYR A 303 -2.70 12.99 27.46
CA TYR A 303 -2.45 14.23 28.18
C TYR A 303 -0.97 14.27 28.59
N ALA A 304 -0.46 15.45 28.91
CA ALA A 304 0.84 15.57 29.54
C ALA A 304 0.76 16.57 30.68
N LYS A 305 1.61 16.38 31.69
CA LYS A 305 1.82 17.33 32.77
C LYS A 305 3.31 17.53 32.99
N ASP A 306 3.65 18.65 33.59
CA ASP A 306 4.95 18.87 34.22
C ASP A 306 4.74 19.64 35.52
N ALA A 307 5.82 20.04 36.20
CA ALA A 307 5.73 20.69 37.51
C ALA A 307 5.35 22.18 37.47
N LYS A 308 5.20 22.81 36.29
CA LYS A 308 4.80 24.21 36.12
C LYS A 308 3.32 24.34 35.77
#